data_AF-A0A962ZTJ3-F1
#
_entry.id   AF-A0A962ZTJ3-F1
#
_cell.length_a   1.000
_cell.length_b   1.000
_cell.length_c   1.000
_cell.angle_alpha   90.00
_cell.angle_beta   90.00
_cell.angle_gamma   90.00
#
_symmetry.space_group_name_H-M   'P 1'
#
loop_
_entity.id
_entity.type
_entity.pdbx_description
1 polymer ?
#
loop_
_entity_poly.entity_id
_entity_poly.type
_entity_poly.pdbx_seq_one_letter_code
_entity_poly.pdbx_strand_id
1 'polypeptide(L)'
;MIQPTDDPLEVELTYRERSPLAQVMRVHRAEAGALVRVFSIGMAVALIVILASGVFLALGIPKLRRSAALSLGAGLLILVTIFL
;
A
#
# COMPACT_ATOMS: atom_id res chain seq x y z
N MET A 1 20.10 -5.41 -20.89
CA MET A 1 20.29 -5.53 -22.35
C MET A 1 21.07 -6.80 -22.55
N ILE A 2 20.68 -7.62 -23.52
CA ILE A 2 21.37 -8.87 -23.82
C ILE A 2 22.41 -8.52 -24.88
N GLN A 3 23.69 -8.67 -24.55
CA GLN A 3 24.78 -8.46 -25.48
C GLN A 3 25.39 -9.83 -25.82
N PRO A 4 25.59 -10.14 -27.11
CA PRO A 4 26.29 -11.35 -27.50
C PRO A 4 27.75 -11.27 -27.01
N THR A 5 28.25 -12.36 -26.46
CA THR A 5 29.68 -12.51 -26.14
C THR A 5 30.39 -13.20 -27.30
N ASP A 6 31.72 -13.34 -27.22
CA ASP A 6 32.53 -13.94 -28.30
C ASP A 6 32.21 -15.45 -28.53
N ASP A 7 31.62 -16.13 -27.55
CA ASP A 7 31.10 -17.50 -27.68
C ASP A 7 29.58 -17.48 -27.98
N PRO A 8 29.13 -18.04 -29.12
CA PRO A 8 27.72 -18.01 -29.52
C PRO A 8 26.78 -18.82 -28.60
N LEU A 9 27.32 -19.62 -27.68
CA LEU A 9 26.54 -20.35 -26.67
C LEU A 9 26.45 -19.61 -25.32
N GLU A 10 27.15 -18.49 -25.17
CA GLU A 10 27.16 -17.70 -23.93
C GLU A 10 26.52 -16.33 -24.15
N VAL A 11 25.82 -15.87 -23.11
CA VAL A 11 25.08 -14.62 -23.15
C VAL A 11 25.33 -13.85 -21.86
N GLU A 12 25.87 -12.64 -21.99
CA GLU A 12 26.17 -11.81 -20.83
C GLU A 12 24.93 -11.00 -20.40
N LEU A 13 24.46 -11.27 -19.18
CA LEU A 13 23.38 -10.53 -18.54
C LEU A 13 23.95 -9.39 -17.70
N THR A 14 24.07 -8.20 -18.30
CA THR A 14 24.39 -6.99 -17.54
C THR A 14 23.19 -6.60 -16.69
N TYR A 15 23.19 -7.01 -15.41
CA TYR A 15 22.19 -6.58 -14.44
C TYR A 15 22.41 -5.09 -14.12
N ARG A 16 21.49 -4.24 -14.57
CA ARG A 16 21.59 -2.80 -14.33
C ARG A 16 21.38 -2.52 -12.85
N GLU A 17 22.45 -2.21 -12.14
CA GLU A 17 22.37 -1.70 -10.78
C GLU A 17 21.49 -0.45 -10.76
N ARG A 18 20.49 -0.46 -9.87
CA ARG A 18 19.55 0.66 -9.71
C ARG A 18 19.77 1.32 -8.38
N SER A 19 19.65 2.65 -8.35
CA SER A 19 19.65 3.37 -7.10
C SER A 19 18.46 2.96 -6.22
N PRO A 20 18.60 3.00 -4.88
CA PRO A 20 17.51 2.68 -3.96
C PRO A 20 16.26 3.54 -4.20
N LEU A 21 16.46 4.83 -4.52
CA LEU A 21 15.37 5.75 -4.86
C LEU A 21 14.57 5.27 -6.08
N ALA A 22 15.24 4.79 -7.13
CA ALA A 22 14.57 4.27 -8.31
C ALA A 22 13.74 3.02 -8.01
N GLN A 23 14.16 2.20 -7.04
CA GLN A 23 13.39 1.04 -6.59
C GLN A 23 12.14 1.48 -5.79
N VAL A 24 12.27 2.46 -4.89
CA VAL A 24 11.14 3.02 -4.13
C VAL A 24 10.11 3.65 -5.06
N MET A 25 10.55 4.42 -6.07
CA MET A 25 9.64 5.05 -7.04
C MET A 25 8.83 4.03 -7.86
N ARG A 26 9.37 2.84 -8.12
CA ARG A 26 8.60 1.77 -8.81
C ARG A 26 7.55 1.16 -7.91
N VAL A 27 7.82 1.03 -6.61
CA VAL A 27 6.80 0.64 -5.64
C VAL A 27 5.65 1.64 -5.64
N HIS A 28 5.96 2.93 -5.66
CA HIS A 28 4.96 3.99 -5.75
C HIS A 28 4.16 3.95 -7.06
N ARG A 29 4.80 3.60 -8.19
CA ARG A 29 4.14 3.40 -9.50
C ARG A 29 3.40 2.05 -9.63
N ALA A 30 3.31 1.26 -8.57
CA ALA A 30 2.75 -0.10 -8.59
C ALA A 30 3.44 -1.07 -9.57
N GLU A 31 4.65 -0.76 -10.03
CA GLU A 31 5.53 -1.64 -10.82
C GLU A 31 6.41 -2.52 -9.93
N ALA A 32 6.09 -2.61 -8.63
CA ALA A 32 6.82 -3.46 -7.71
C ALA A 32 6.68 -4.94 -8.11
N GLY A 33 7.72 -5.73 -7.85
CA GLY A 33 7.67 -7.18 -8.05
C GLY A 33 6.50 -7.83 -7.30
N ALA A 34 6.08 -9.01 -7.76
CA ALA A 34 4.88 -9.71 -7.27
C ALA A 34 4.81 -9.83 -5.74
N LEU A 35 5.94 -10.03 -5.07
CA LEU A 35 6.03 -10.14 -3.61
C LEU A 35 5.55 -8.85 -2.91
N VAL A 36 6.01 -7.68 -3.37
CA VAL A 36 5.64 -6.38 -2.78
C VAL A 36 4.15 -6.14 -2.95
N ARG A 37 3.58 -6.49 -4.11
CA ARG A 37 2.14 -6.36 -4.37
C ARG A 37 1.31 -7.18 -3.39
N VAL A 38 1.69 -8.42 -3.10
CA VAL A 38 1.00 -9.28 -2.12
C VAL A 38 1.05 -8.66 -0.73
N PHE A 39 2.22 -8.17 -0.29
CA PHE A 39 2.33 -7.47 0.99
C PHE A 39 1.48 -6.19 1.04
N SER A 40 1.47 -5.39 -0.03
CA SER A 40 0.65 -4.17 -0.09
C SER A 40 -0.85 -4.47 0.03
N ILE A 41 -1.34 -5.49 -0.69
CA ILE A 41 -2.74 -5.93 -0.60
C ILE A 41 -3.05 -6.45 0.81
N GLY A 42 -2.18 -7.30 1.35
CA GLY A 42 -2.33 -7.82 2.71
C GLY A 42 -2.39 -6.70 3.76
N MET A 43 -1.51 -5.69 3.65
CA MET A 43 -1.52 -4.52 4.52
C MET A 43 -2.79 -3.68 4.38
N ALA A 44 -3.28 -3.47 3.15
CA ALA A 44 -4.52 -2.75 2.91
C ALA A 44 -5.71 -3.48 3.57
N VAL A 45 -5.80 -4.80 3.40
CA VAL A 45 -6.83 -5.62 4.04
C VAL A 45 -6.72 -5.56 5.57
N ALA A 46 -5.51 -5.72 6.11
CA ALA A 46 -5.28 -5.64 7.55
C ALA A 46 -5.70 -4.28 8.14
N LEU A 47 -5.39 -3.18 7.45
CA LEU A 47 -5.80 -1.83 7.85
C LEU A 47 -7.32 -1.68 7.87
N ILE A 48 -8.01 -2.18 6.85
CA ILE A 48 -9.48 -2.15 6.78
C ILE A 48 -10.08 -2.96 7.95
N VAL A 49 -9.55 -4.15 8.21
CA VAL A 49 -10.03 -5.02 9.30
C VAL A 49 -9.83 -4.36 10.66
N ILE A 50 -8.65 -3.78 10.92
CA ILE A 50 -8.36 -3.11 12.19
C ILE A 50 -9.26 -1.88 12.36
N LEU A 51 -9.44 -1.08 11.32
CA LEU A 51 -10.33 0.08 11.35
C LEU A 51 -11.77 -0.33 11.64
N ALA A 52 -12.30 -1.32 10.92
CA ALA A 52 -13.66 -1.82 11.11
C ALA A 52 -13.86 -2.39 12.52
N SER A 53 -12.89 -3.15 13.03
CA SER A 53 -12.91 -3.70 14.39
C SER A 53 -12.93 -2.59 15.44
N GLY A 54 -12.07 -1.58 15.30
CA GLY A 54 -12.04 -0.42 16.21
C GLY A 54 -13.35 0.36 16.22
N VAL A 55 -13.94 0.59 15.05
CA VAL A 55 -15.26 1.24 14.90
C VAL A 55 -16.34 0.41 15.58
N PHE A 56 -16.37 -0.91 15.33
CA PHE A 56 -17.34 -1.82 15.93
C PHE A 56 -17.25 -1.79 17.47
N LEU A 57 -16.04 -1.88 18.02
CA LEU A 57 -15.80 -1.84 19.45
C LEU A 57 -16.23 -0.49 20.06
N ALA A 58 -15.88 0.62 19.42
CA ALA A 58 -16.19 1.96 19.91
C ALA A 58 -17.70 2.24 19.92
N LEU A 59 -18.44 1.73 18.94
CA LEU A 59 -19.91 1.84 18.88
C LEU A 59 -20.62 0.88 19.84
N GLY A 60 -19.99 -0.26 20.17
CA GLY A 60 -20.52 -1.25 21.10
C GLY A 60 -20.52 -0.80 22.57
N ILE A 61 -19.62 0.10 22.97
CA ILE A 61 -19.56 0.60 24.34
C ILE A 61 -20.54 1.77 24.51
N PRO A 62 -21.60 1.66 25.35
CA PRO A 62 -22.66 2.68 25.43
C PRO A 62 -22.14 4.08 25.80
N LYS A 63 -21.11 4.14 26.67
CA LYS A 63 -20.48 5.39 27.10
C LYS A 63 -19.68 6.09 25.99
N LEU A 64 -19.14 5.34 25.02
CA LEU A 64 -18.32 5.87 23.91
C LEU A 64 -19.11 6.03 22.61
N ARG A 65 -20.28 5.42 22.48
CA ARG A 65 -21.02 5.39 21.21
C ARG A 65 -21.28 6.78 20.61
N ARG A 66 -21.62 7.76 21.45
CA ARG A 66 -21.93 9.12 20.99
C ARG A 66 -20.68 9.86 20.52
N SER A 67 -19.58 9.79 21.26
CA SER A 67 -18.32 10.41 20.84
C SER A 67 -17.75 9.71 19.61
N ALA A 68 -17.82 8.37 19.54
CA ALA A 68 -17.41 7.60 18.38
C ALA A 68 -18.19 7.98 17.12
N ALA A 69 -19.53 8.07 17.21
CA ALA A 69 -20.36 8.48 16.08
C ALA A 69 -20.07 9.91 15.62
N LEU A 70 -19.86 10.85 16.55
CA LEU A 70 -19.50 12.23 16.22
C LEU A 70 -18.14 12.31 15.53
N SER A 71 -17.13 11.60 16.04
CA SER A 71 -15.80 11.58 15.43
C SER A 71 -15.82 10.94 14.04
N LEU A 72 -16.58 9.86 13.84
CA LEU A 72 -16.74 9.23 12.52
C LEU A 72 -17.45 10.17 11.55
N GLY A 73 -18.53 10.83 11.98
CA GLY A 73 -19.24 11.81 11.17
C GLY A 73 -18.38 13.01 10.78
N ALA A 74 -17.61 13.56 11.73
CA ALA A 74 -16.68 14.65 11.48
C ALA A 74 -15.56 14.23 10.49
N GLY A 75 -14.99 13.03 10.68
CA GLY A 75 -13.99 12.49 9.76
C GLY A 75 -14.55 12.30 8.34
N LEU A 76 -15.78 11.80 8.21
CA LEU A 76 -16.46 11.66 6.92
C LEU A 76 -16.70 13.02 6.25
N LEU A 77 -17.17 14.02 7.01
CA LEU A 77 -17.36 15.39 6.50
C LEU A 77 -16.06 15.98 5.98
N ILE A 78 -14.97 15.89 6.75
CA ILE A 78 -13.65 16.37 6.33
C ILE A 78 -13.21 15.67 5.04
N LEU A 79 -13.36 14.34 4.97
CA LEU A 79 -13.03 13.57 3.79
C LEU A 79 -13.79 14.10 2.57
N VAL A 80 -15.11 14.24 2.66
CA VAL A 80 -15.94 14.75 1.57
C VAL A 80 -15.51 16.16 1.15
N THR A 81 -15.22 17.05 2.11
CA THR A 81 -14.78 18.42 1.79
C THR A 81 -13.44 18.52 1.07
N ILE A 82 -12.53 17.56 1.27
CA ILE A 82 -11.24 17.53 0.57
C ILE A 82 -11.42 17.16 -0.91
N PHE A 83 -12.45 16.37 -1.24
CA PHE A 83 -12.69 15.85 -2.59
C PHE A 83 -13.76 16.64 -3.38
N LEU A 84 -14.37 17.66 -2.79
CA LEU A 84 -15.34 18.56 -3.42
C LEU A 84 -14.65 19.84 -3.92
#